data_AF-A0A067SPN9-F1
#
_entry.id   AF-A0A067SPN9-F1
#
_cell.length_a   1.000
_cell.length_b   1.000
_cell.length_c   1.000
_cell.angle_alpha   90.00
_cell.angle_beta   90.00
_cell.angle_gamma   90.00
#
_symmetry.space_group_name_H-M   'P 1'
#
loop_
_entity.id
_entity.type
_entity.pdbx_description
1 polymer ?
#
loop_
_entity_poly.entity_id
_entity_poly.type
_entity_poly.pdbx_seq_one_letter_code
_entity_poly.pdbx_strand_id
1 'polypeptide(L)'
;MTIESCLAFCTPAEYIFAGVEFSRVYCDNVIEPTGLPISSSTCNMPCTGNADEICGGAGGLNIFKNADATGISPPPPPPPSTGTIVQAIGPFEYKGCYQDGVNGAPRSLRTQLSVAGGVTAESCTAACKASGFQVAGLEFGKECWCDSYMTLAVLTSDTDCNVVCAANNAELCGAGNRLAVYVDSSQPPLSLTQCLGLAFSFDIVAMFVPASPGAPVPAPMPMGSVELPAQIEVISKVAITVGIPFAASNYLL
;
A
#
# COMPACT_ATOMS: atom_id res chain seq x y z
N MET A 1 19.54 -17.95 -13.80
CA MET A 1 19.97 -16.55 -14.06
C MET A 1 21.17 -16.24 -13.18
N THR A 2 22.20 -15.58 -13.74
CA THR A 2 23.43 -15.09 -13.09
C THR A 2 23.56 -13.57 -13.27
N ILE A 3 24.47 -12.93 -12.56
CA ILE A 3 24.79 -11.50 -12.71
C ILE A 3 25.25 -11.21 -14.15
N GLU A 4 26.07 -12.07 -14.75
CA GLU A 4 26.55 -11.93 -16.13
C GLU A 4 25.40 -12.02 -17.12
N SER A 5 24.45 -12.94 -16.90
CA SER A 5 23.28 -13.05 -17.77
C SER A 5 22.36 -11.84 -17.69
N CYS A 6 22.31 -11.17 -16.54
CA CYS A 6 21.59 -9.90 -16.35
C CYS A 6 22.27 -8.75 -17.11
N LEU A 7 23.58 -8.60 -16.92
CA LEU A 7 24.38 -7.60 -17.64
C LEU A 7 24.30 -7.82 -19.15
N ALA A 8 24.48 -9.05 -19.62
CA ALA A 8 24.39 -9.41 -21.04
C ALA A 8 23.01 -9.12 -21.65
N PHE A 9 21.94 -9.10 -20.84
CA PHE A 9 20.60 -8.73 -21.29
C PHE A 9 20.43 -7.21 -21.41
N CYS A 10 20.94 -6.43 -20.45
CA CYS A 10 20.78 -4.98 -20.42
C CYS A 10 21.77 -4.23 -21.33
N THR A 11 22.98 -4.77 -21.53
CA THR A 11 24.05 -4.09 -22.30
C THR A 11 23.71 -3.85 -23.78
N PRO A 12 23.11 -4.79 -24.55
CA PRO A 12 22.79 -4.56 -25.96
C PRO A 12 21.76 -3.46 -26.20
N ALA A 13 20.92 -3.18 -25.19
CA ALA A 13 19.94 -2.10 -25.21
C ALA A 13 20.48 -0.80 -24.58
N GLU A 14 21.80 -0.73 -24.36
CA GLU A 14 22.52 0.47 -23.93
C GLU A 14 22.08 1.00 -22.55
N TYR A 15 21.63 0.11 -21.65
CA TYR A 15 21.30 0.51 -20.28
C TYR A 15 22.54 0.72 -19.40
N ILE A 16 22.52 1.78 -18.58
CA ILE A 16 23.61 2.14 -17.64
C ILE A 16 23.60 1.22 -16.41
N PHE A 17 22.43 0.81 -15.95
CA PHE A 17 22.24 -0.02 -14.77
C PHE A 17 21.51 -1.31 -15.12
N ALA A 18 21.95 -2.39 -14.49
CA ALA A 18 21.30 -3.69 -14.50
C ALA A 18 21.03 -4.12 -13.06
N GLY A 19 19.79 -4.48 -12.76
CA GLY A 19 19.30 -4.87 -11.45
C GLY A 19 18.83 -6.31 -11.41
N VAL A 20 19.03 -7.00 -10.29
CA VAL A 20 18.55 -8.38 -10.07
C VAL A 20 17.76 -8.52 -8.77
N GLU A 21 16.57 -9.10 -8.86
CA GLU A 21 15.68 -9.42 -7.73
C GLU A 21 14.93 -10.71 -8.02
N PHE A 22 14.91 -11.71 -7.13
CA PHE A 22 14.15 -12.96 -7.34
C PHE A 22 14.40 -13.65 -8.69
N SER A 23 15.64 -13.62 -9.17
CA SER A 23 15.98 -14.11 -10.52
C SER A 23 15.26 -13.39 -11.68
N ARG A 24 14.81 -12.15 -11.46
CA ARG A 24 14.32 -11.21 -12.48
C ARG A 24 15.39 -10.19 -12.82
N VAL A 25 15.36 -9.72 -14.05
CA VAL A 25 16.29 -8.71 -14.60
C VAL A 25 15.54 -7.40 -14.75
N TYR A 26 16.16 -6.31 -14.29
CA TYR A 26 15.68 -4.95 -14.45
C TYR A 26 16.79 -4.15 -15.16
N CYS A 27 16.44 -3.35 -16.16
CA CYS A 27 17.40 -2.51 -16.85
C CYS A 27 16.90 -1.07 -16.80
N ASP A 28 17.78 -0.15 -16.43
CA ASP A 28 17.45 1.26 -16.36
C ASP A 28 18.67 2.13 -16.66
N ASN A 29 18.43 3.38 -17.02
CA ASN A 29 19.45 4.41 -17.14
C ASN A 29 19.54 5.30 -15.90
N VAL A 30 18.57 5.19 -14.99
CA VAL A 30 18.49 5.97 -13.75
C VAL A 30 18.18 5.04 -12.57
N ILE A 31 18.72 5.35 -11.39
CA ILE A 31 18.21 4.77 -10.14
C ILE A 31 17.06 5.68 -9.69
N GLU A 32 15.83 5.18 -9.79
CA GLU A 32 14.62 5.93 -9.46
C GLU A 32 14.66 6.50 -8.03
N PRO A 33 14.00 7.64 -7.73
CA PRO A 33 14.07 8.30 -6.42
C PRO A 33 13.65 7.44 -5.23
N THR A 34 12.81 6.43 -5.45
CA THR A 34 12.42 5.45 -4.42
C THR A 34 13.52 4.42 -4.12
N GLY A 35 14.54 4.32 -4.98
CA GLY A 35 15.70 3.45 -4.84
C GLY A 35 16.69 3.98 -3.82
N LEU A 36 16.45 3.68 -2.54
CA LEU A 36 17.36 4.02 -1.45
C LEU A 36 18.35 2.88 -1.18
N PRO A 37 19.61 3.19 -0.80
CA PRO A 37 20.53 2.19 -0.30
C PRO A 37 19.95 1.49 0.93
N ILE A 38 19.82 0.17 0.85
CA ILE A 38 19.40 -0.68 1.96
C ILE A 38 20.58 -1.48 2.51
N SER A 39 20.39 -2.12 3.66
CA SER A 39 21.39 -3.06 4.19
C SER A 39 21.67 -4.16 3.17
N SER A 40 22.95 -4.45 2.94
CA SER A 40 23.37 -5.55 2.06
C SER A 40 22.83 -6.90 2.50
N SER A 41 22.50 -7.06 3.79
CA SER A 41 21.87 -8.27 4.33
C SER A 41 20.47 -8.55 3.77
N THR A 42 19.78 -7.53 3.24
CA THR A 42 18.47 -7.70 2.57
C THR A 42 18.63 -8.32 1.18
N CYS A 43 19.78 -8.11 0.54
CA CYS A 43 20.17 -8.78 -0.69
C CYS A 43 20.94 -10.05 -0.34
N ASN A 44 20.23 -11.16 -0.09
CA ASN A 44 20.81 -12.40 0.42
C ASN A 44 20.40 -13.65 -0.36
N MET A 45 19.76 -13.48 -1.52
CA MET A 45 19.26 -14.59 -2.30
C MET A 45 20.30 -15.05 -3.32
N PRO A 46 20.68 -16.34 -3.31
CA PRO A 46 21.54 -16.90 -4.33
C PRO A 46 20.92 -16.82 -5.73
N CYS A 47 21.73 -16.56 -6.74
CA CYS A 47 21.28 -16.58 -8.13
C CYS A 47 20.93 -18.01 -8.58
N THR A 48 19.84 -18.18 -9.35
CA THR A 48 19.40 -19.51 -9.84
C THR A 48 20.38 -20.18 -10.80
N GLY A 49 21.23 -19.41 -11.47
CA GLY A 49 22.25 -19.90 -12.41
C GLY A 49 23.64 -20.03 -11.80
N ASN A 50 23.88 -19.43 -10.64
CA ASN A 50 25.14 -19.51 -9.91
C ASN A 50 24.89 -19.23 -8.42
N ALA A 51 24.95 -20.26 -7.57
CA ALA A 51 24.64 -20.11 -6.15
C ALA A 51 25.70 -19.31 -5.36
N ASP A 52 26.88 -19.07 -5.94
CA ASP A 52 27.94 -18.26 -5.33
C ASP A 52 27.72 -16.76 -5.54
N GLU A 53 26.74 -16.38 -6.36
CA GLU A 53 26.34 -15.00 -6.62
C GLU A 53 25.04 -14.65 -5.89
N ILE A 54 24.87 -13.37 -5.59
CA ILE A 54 23.69 -12.84 -4.92
C ILE A 54 22.85 -12.03 -5.90
N CYS A 55 21.58 -12.44 -6.06
CA CYS A 55 20.60 -11.89 -7.00
C CYS A 55 19.42 -11.20 -6.29
N GLY A 56 19.73 -10.26 -5.41
CA GLY A 56 18.76 -9.47 -4.65
C GLY A 56 18.22 -10.20 -3.42
N GLY A 57 16.98 -9.89 -3.05
CA GLY A 57 16.27 -10.48 -1.92
C GLY A 57 14.88 -9.87 -1.75
N ALA A 58 14.16 -10.21 -0.68
CA ALA A 58 12.81 -9.72 -0.45
C ALA A 58 12.79 -8.19 -0.26
N GLY A 59 12.37 -7.46 -1.31
CA GLY A 59 12.40 -6.00 -1.32
C GLY A 59 13.82 -5.43 -1.45
N GLY A 60 14.76 -6.20 -1.98
CA GLY A 60 16.15 -5.79 -2.17
C GLY A 60 16.67 -6.10 -3.57
N LEU A 61 17.17 -5.06 -4.25
CA LEU A 61 17.73 -5.14 -5.60
C LEU A 61 19.26 -4.99 -5.52
N ASN A 62 20.03 -5.96 -6.03
CA ASN A 62 21.43 -5.68 -6.35
C ASN A 62 21.48 -4.93 -7.67
N ILE A 63 22.14 -3.77 -7.68
CA ILE A 63 22.29 -2.92 -8.87
C ILE A 63 23.76 -2.94 -9.30
N PHE A 64 23.99 -3.23 -10.58
CA PHE A 64 25.29 -3.25 -11.22
C PHE A 64 25.35 -2.16 -12.28
N LYS A 65 26.47 -1.44 -12.33
CA LYS A 65 26.72 -0.46 -13.37
C LYS A 65 27.40 -1.14 -14.56
N ASN A 66 26.85 -0.96 -15.75
CA ASN A 66 27.46 -1.44 -16.98
C ASN A 66 28.74 -0.64 -17.26
N ALA A 67 29.89 -1.32 -17.24
CA ALA A 67 31.19 -0.70 -17.50
C ALA A 67 31.34 -0.29 -18.98
N ASP A 68 30.63 -0.96 -19.88
CA ASP A 68 30.67 -0.72 -21.33
C ASP A 68 29.69 0.38 -21.77
N ALA A 69 28.84 0.89 -20.86
CA ALA A 69 27.98 2.06 -21.10
C ALA A 69 28.78 3.38 -21.10
N THR A 70 29.97 3.40 -21.72
CA THR A 70 30.81 4.58 -21.85
C THR A 70 30.26 5.50 -22.94
N GLY A 71 29.87 6.73 -22.58
CA GLY A 71 29.35 7.72 -23.53
C GLY A 71 27.84 7.97 -23.43
N ILE A 72 27.15 7.20 -22.60
CA ILE A 72 25.75 7.42 -22.25
C ILE A 72 25.73 8.17 -20.92
N SER A 73 25.45 9.46 -20.96
CA SER A 73 25.12 10.17 -19.71
C SER A 73 23.76 9.66 -19.26
N PRO A 74 23.55 9.39 -17.95
CA PRO A 74 22.19 9.25 -17.42
C PRO A 74 21.37 10.41 -17.96
N PRO A 75 20.12 10.18 -18.41
CA PRO A 75 19.23 11.29 -18.67
C PRO A 75 19.21 12.16 -17.41
N PRO A 76 19.13 13.50 -17.54
CA PRO A 76 19.04 14.37 -16.38
C PRO A 76 18.00 13.79 -15.42
N PRO A 77 18.27 13.69 -14.11
CA PRO A 77 17.27 13.22 -13.17
C PRO A 77 15.97 13.99 -13.42
N PRO A 78 14.80 13.35 -13.31
CA PRO A 78 13.52 14.06 -13.41
C PRO A 78 13.63 15.32 -12.54
N PRO A 79 13.17 16.49 -13.04
CA PRO A 79 13.13 17.68 -12.22
C PRO A 79 12.52 17.33 -10.86
N PRO A 80 13.03 17.87 -9.74
CA PRO A 80 12.39 17.71 -8.44
C PRO A 80 10.90 17.93 -8.63
N SER A 81 10.08 16.98 -8.18
CA SER A 81 8.65 17.02 -8.43
C SER A 81 8.09 18.38 -8.03
N THR A 82 7.78 19.20 -9.03
CA THR A 82 7.17 20.52 -8.83
C THR A 82 5.67 20.39 -8.58
N GLY A 83 5.17 19.15 -8.62
CA GLY A 83 3.80 18.85 -8.31
C GLY A 83 3.48 19.17 -6.86
N THR A 84 2.22 19.50 -6.62
CA THR A 84 1.70 19.70 -5.26
C THR A 84 0.61 18.68 -4.96
N ILE A 85 0.44 18.33 -3.69
CA ILE A 85 -0.74 17.57 -3.28
C ILE A 85 -1.96 18.49 -3.38
N VAL A 86 -2.95 18.08 -4.17
CA VAL A 86 -4.26 18.75 -4.22
C VAL A 86 -4.95 18.54 -2.88
N GLN A 87 -5.29 19.60 -2.16
CA GLN A 87 -5.82 19.45 -0.80
C GLN A 87 -7.32 19.08 -0.77
N ALA A 88 -8.10 19.50 -1.78
CA ALA A 88 -9.52 19.24 -1.84
C ALA A 88 -10.05 19.24 -3.28
N ILE A 89 -10.97 18.32 -3.58
CA ILE A 89 -11.61 18.12 -4.89
C ILE A 89 -13.09 17.84 -4.66
N GLY A 90 -13.93 18.86 -4.88
CA GLY A 90 -15.34 18.75 -4.54
C GLY A 90 -15.52 18.31 -3.08
N PRO A 91 -16.19 17.18 -2.80
CA PRO A 91 -16.37 16.69 -1.43
C PRO A 91 -15.22 15.82 -0.91
N PHE A 92 -14.24 15.49 -1.76
CA PHE A 92 -13.06 14.73 -1.35
C PHE A 92 -12.00 15.66 -0.76
N GLU A 93 -11.47 15.30 0.40
CA GLU A 93 -10.37 16.00 1.06
C GLU A 93 -9.17 15.07 1.19
N TYR A 94 -7.97 15.60 0.95
CA TYR A 94 -6.73 14.89 1.21
C TYR A 94 -6.60 14.58 2.71
N LYS A 95 -6.27 13.33 3.04
CA LYS A 95 -6.11 12.85 4.42
C LYS A 95 -4.68 12.48 4.80
N GLY A 96 -3.77 12.44 3.83
CA GLY A 96 -2.36 12.18 4.07
C GLY A 96 -1.78 11.14 3.12
N CYS A 97 -0.47 10.94 3.27
CA CYS A 97 0.27 9.90 2.60
C CYS A 97 0.30 8.64 3.47
N TYR A 98 -0.09 7.50 2.93
CA TYR A 98 -0.18 6.23 3.66
C TYR A 98 0.71 5.17 3.03
N GLN A 99 1.28 4.28 3.84
CA GLN A 99 1.97 3.10 3.32
C GLN A 99 0.95 2.13 2.71
N ASP A 100 1.30 1.53 1.57
CA ASP A 100 0.52 0.44 0.97
C ASP A 100 1.28 -0.89 1.01
N GLY A 101 0.54 -1.98 1.01
CA GLY A 101 1.06 -3.34 1.06
C GLY A 101 1.78 -3.75 -0.22
N VAL A 102 2.89 -4.47 -0.06
CA VAL A 102 3.65 -5.12 -1.14
C VAL A 102 4.00 -6.56 -0.80
N ASN A 103 4.44 -7.33 -1.80
CA ASN A 103 5.03 -8.66 -1.61
C ASN A 103 4.11 -9.64 -0.85
N GLY A 104 2.81 -9.57 -1.12
CA GLY A 104 1.80 -10.41 -0.47
C GLY A 104 1.24 -9.83 0.84
N ALA A 105 1.75 -8.69 1.30
CA ALA A 105 1.08 -7.94 2.36
C ALA A 105 -0.28 -7.42 1.85
N PRO A 106 -1.32 -7.38 2.72
CA PRO A 106 -2.62 -6.86 2.32
C PRO A 106 -2.54 -5.38 1.93
N ARG A 107 -3.23 -5.01 0.85
CA ARG A 107 -3.33 -3.62 0.35
C ARG A 107 -4.23 -2.78 1.24
N SER A 108 -3.92 -1.48 1.37
CA SER A 108 -4.71 -0.54 2.17
C SER A 108 -6.07 -0.23 1.56
N LEU A 109 -6.13 -0.22 0.22
CA LEU A 109 -7.36 -0.12 -0.57
C LEU A 109 -7.41 -1.29 -1.55
N ARG A 110 -8.57 -1.93 -1.70
CA ARG A 110 -8.65 -3.23 -2.37
C ARG A 110 -9.14 -3.17 -3.81
N THR A 111 -9.83 -2.11 -4.21
CA THR A 111 -10.42 -2.02 -5.54
C THR A 111 -9.59 -1.12 -6.43
N GLN A 112 -8.80 -1.68 -7.34
CA GLN A 112 -8.13 -0.88 -8.36
C GLN A 112 -9.10 -0.55 -9.50
N LEU A 113 -9.17 0.72 -9.89
CA LEU A 113 -9.96 1.16 -11.04
C LEU A 113 -9.06 1.62 -12.17
N SER A 114 -9.47 1.31 -13.41
CA SER A 114 -8.86 1.87 -14.61
C SER A 114 -9.52 3.21 -14.93
N VAL A 115 -8.72 4.27 -14.99
CA VAL A 115 -9.21 5.64 -15.26
C VAL A 115 -8.83 6.06 -16.68
N ALA A 116 -9.83 6.31 -17.51
CA ALA A 116 -9.63 6.73 -18.90
C ALA A 116 -8.99 8.14 -18.95
N GLY A 117 -7.99 8.31 -19.80
CA GLY A 117 -7.22 9.56 -19.89
C GLY A 117 -6.09 9.69 -18.86
N GLY A 118 -5.95 8.70 -17.97
CA GLY A 118 -4.91 8.64 -16.95
C GLY A 118 -5.36 9.16 -15.58
N VAL A 119 -4.51 8.93 -14.59
CA VAL A 119 -4.79 9.21 -13.18
C VAL A 119 -4.30 10.62 -12.82
N THR A 120 -5.23 11.43 -12.32
CA THR A 120 -5.03 12.67 -11.53
C THR A 120 -5.84 12.55 -10.26
N ALA A 121 -5.67 13.47 -9.32
CA ALA A 121 -6.46 13.47 -8.10
C ALA A 121 -7.97 13.59 -8.42
N GLU A 122 -8.35 14.42 -9.40
CA GLU A 122 -9.74 14.57 -9.87
C GLU A 122 -10.27 13.32 -10.55
N SER A 123 -9.49 12.74 -11.47
CA SER A 123 -9.99 11.61 -12.25
C SER A 123 -10.17 10.35 -11.39
N CYS A 124 -9.28 10.14 -10.40
CA CYS A 124 -9.39 9.03 -9.47
C CYS A 124 -10.54 9.21 -8.46
N THR A 125 -10.65 10.38 -7.81
CA THR A 125 -11.75 10.65 -6.86
C THR A 125 -13.12 10.57 -7.54
N ALA A 126 -13.24 11.09 -8.76
CA ALA A 126 -14.46 10.95 -9.56
C ALA A 126 -14.79 9.49 -9.88
N ALA A 127 -13.80 8.69 -10.29
CA ALA A 127 -14.00 7.27 -10.60
C ALA A 127 -14.43 6.45 -9.36
N CYS A 128 -13.77 6.68 -8.21
CA CYS A 128 -14.12 6.03 -6.94
C CYS A 128 -15.55 6.42 -6.53
N LYS A 129 -15.89 7.70 -6.58
CA LYS A 129 -17.24 8.19 -6.27
C LYS A 129 -18.31 7.57 -7.17
N ALA A 130 -18.06 7.52 -8.48
CA ALA A 130 -18.98 6.93 -9.46
C ALA A 130 -19.18 5.42 -9.22
N SER A 131 -18.19 4.76 -8.63
CA SER A 131 -18.23 3.35 -8.24
C SER A 131 -18.75 3.12 -6.81
N GLY A 132 -19.25 4.18 -6.13
CA GLY A 132 -19.85 4.09 -4.79
C GLY A 132 -18.85 4.05 -3.63
N PHE A 133 -17.58 4.33 -3.88
CA PHE A 133 -16.53 4.35 -2.87
C PHE A 133 -16.34 5.74 -2.26
N GLN A 134 -15.99 5.75 -0.97
CA GLN A 134 -15.79 6.98 -0.18
C GLN A 134 -14.31 7.32 -0.02
N VAL A 135 -13.43 6.35 -0.26
CA VAL A 135 -11.98 6.51 -0.15
C VAL A 135 -11.37 6.30 -1.52
N ALA A 136 -10.54 7.25 -1.95
CA ALA A 136 -9.72 7.17 -3.14
C ALA A 136 -8.24 7.26 -2.73
N GLY A 137 -7.38 6.48 -3.37
CA GLY A 137 -5.95 6.48 -3.13
C GLY A 137 -5.20 6.41 -4.45
N LEU A 138 -4.23 7.31 -4.61
CA LEU A 138 -3.41 7.41 -5.80
C LEU A 138 -2.03 6.84 -5.51
N GLU A 139 -1.54 5.97 -6.37
CA GLU A 139 -0.25 5.33 -6.21
C GLU A 139 0.56 5.36 -7.51
N PHE A 140 1.88 5.50 -7.34
CA PHE A 140 2.87 5.33 -8.40
C PHE A 140 2.60 6.17 -9.67
N GLY A 141 1.98 7.33 -9.50
CA GLY A 141 1.70 8.29 -10.59
C GLY A 141 0.59 7.88 -11.57
N LYS A 142 0.11 6.63 -11.52
CA LYS A 142 -0.76 6.08 -12.58
C LYS A 142 -1.86 5.15 -12.09
N GLU A 143 -1.88 4.82 -10.80
CA GLU A 143 -2.83 3.88 -10.25
C GLU A 143 -3.89 4.59 -9.42
N CYS A 144 -5.12 4.12 -9.56
CA CYS A 144 -6.26 4.58 -8.78
C CYS A 144 -6.85 3.42 -7.99
N TRP A 145 -6.88 3.57 -6.67
CA TRP A 145 -7.38 2.59 -5.74
C TRP A 145 -8.56 3.17 -4.97
N CYS A 146 -9.58 2.35 -4.74
CA CYS A 146 -10.82 2.74 -4.10
C CYS A 146 -11.23 1.72 -3.04
N ASP A 147 -11.86 2.20 -1.98
CA ASP A 147 -12.56 1.36 -1.02
C ASP A 147 -13.62 2.21 -0.29
N SER A 148 -14.51 1.56 0.45
CA SER A 148 -15.49 2.26 1.28
C SER A 148 -14.89 2.67 2.63
N TYR A 149 -13.77 2.07 3.01
CA TYR A 149 -13.06 2.32 4.25
C TYR A 149 -11.60 1.86 4.12
N MET A 150 -10.73 2.34 5.00
CA MET A 150 -9.31 1.96 5.02
C MET A 150 -8.98 1.25 6.35
N THR A 151 -8.86 -0.08 6.34
CA THR A 151 -8.60 -0.89 7.54
C THR A 151 -7.13 -0.91 7.95
N LEU A 152 -6.22 -0.76 6.99
CA LEU A 152 -4.77 -0.82 7.18
C LEU A 152 -4.15 0.53 6.82
N ALA A 153 -4.34 1.48 7.72
CA ALA A 153 -3.90 2.86 7.58
C ALA A 153 -2.61 3.11 8.38
N VAL A 154 -1.46 3.15 7.71
CA VAL A 154 -0.19 3.58 8.32
C VAL A 154 0.20 4.91 7.69
N LEU A 155 -0.01 6.00 8.42
CA LEU A 155 0.35 7.34 7.97
C LEU A 155 1.87 7.49 7.88
N THR A 156 2.36 8.18 6.86
CA THR A 156 3.75 8.58 6.69
C THR A 156 3.85 10.07 6.36
N SER A 157 5.07 10.57 6.14
CA SER A 157 5.31 11.94 5.70
C SER A 157 4.70 12.19 4.32
N ASP A 158 4.06 13.35 4.11
CA ASP A 158 3.58 13.77 2.78
C ASP A 158 4.70 13.83 1.74
N THR A 159 5.95 14.04 2.17
CA THR A 159 7.13 14.03 1.30
C THR A 159 7.42 12.67 0.68
N ASP A 160 6.83 11.58 1.19
CA ASP A 160 6.95 10.25 0.60
C ASP A 160 6.01 10.07 -0.60
N CYS A 161 4.93 10.86 -0.68
CA CYS A 161 3.99 10.86 -1.81
C CYS A 161 4.45 11.88 -2.86
N ASN A 162 5.61 11.63 -3.46
CA ASN A 162 6.36 12.59 -4.26
C ASN A 162 6.42 12.31 -5.78
N VAL A 163 5.67 11.32 -6.26
CA VAL A 163 5.57 11.00 -7.70
C VAL A 163 4.49 11.86 -8.33
N VAL A 164 4.80 12.51 -9.45
CA VAL A 164 3.81 13.27 -10.22
C VAL A 164 2.75 12.36 -10.85
N CYS A 165 1.54 12.88 -11.02
CA CYS A 165 0.50 12.21 -11.79
C CYS A 165 0.90 12.14 -13.27
N ALA A 166 0.85 10.96 -13.88
CA ALA A 166 1.23 10.74 -15.28
C ALA A 166 0.37 11.54 -16.28
N ALA A 167 -0.86 11.88 -15.89
CA ALA A 167 -1.77 12.69 -16.68
C ALA A 167 -1.72 14.20 -16.34
N ASN A 168 -1.13 14.59 -15.20
CA ASN A 168 -0.94 15.98 -14.81
C ASN A 168 0.29 16.18 -13.91
N ASN A 169 1.39 16.64 -14.50
CA ASN A 169 2.65 16.80 -13.78
C ASN A 169 2.66 17.94 -12.73
N ALA A 170 1.57 18.72 -12.62
CA ALA A 170 1.40 19.72 -11.57
C ALA A 170 0.88 19.15 -10.24
N GLU A 171 0.50 17.86 -10.22
CA GLU A 171 -0.07 17.19 -9.06
C GLU A 171 0.76 15.99 -8.63
N LEU A 172 0.70 15.66 -7.33
CA LEU A 172 1.34 14.48 -6.74
C LEU A 172 0.32 13.33 -6.59
N CYS A 173 0.72 12.14 -7.04
CA CYS A 173 -0.07 10.91 -7.14
C CYS A 173 0.60 9.74 -6.41
N GLY A 174 0.96 9.97 -5.14
CA GLY A 174 1.57 8.94 -4.28
C GLY A 174 3.04 8.70 -4.60
N ALA A 175 3.49 7.47 -4.38
CA ALA A 175 4.76 6.92 -4.85
C ALA A 175 4.68 5.38 -4.80
N GLY A 176 5.78 4.66 -5.03
CA GLY A 176 5.79 3.21 -4.82
C GLY A 176 5.51 2.87 -3.36
N ASN A 177 4.46 2.08 -3.10
CA ASN A 177 4.03 1.65 -1.76
C ASN A 177 3.58 2.83 -0.90
N ARG A 178 3.10 3.89 -1.54
CA ARG A 178 2.68 5.16 -0.93
C ARG A 178 1.40 5.66 -1.61
N LEU A 179 0.29 5.60 -0.89
CA LEU A 179 -1.00 6.10 -1.33
C LEU A 179 -1.20 7.55 -0.88
N ALA A 180 -1.41 8.45 -1.83
CA ALA A 180 -2.00 9.75 -1.54
C ALA A 180 -3.52 9.57 -1.41
N VAL A 181 -4.05 9.69 -0.18
CA VAL A 181 -5.44 9.30 0.13
C VAL A 181 -6.35 10.50 0.24
N TYR A 182 -7.53 10.37 -0.37
CA TYR A 182 -8.62 11.33 -0.38
C TYR A 182 -9.90 10.67 0.14
N VAL A 183 -10.67 11.37 0.95
CA VAL A 183 -11.92 10.86 1.54
C VAL A 183 -13.07 11.81 1.27
N ASP A 184 -14.19 11.26 0.79
CA ASP A 184 -15.45 11.98 0.57
C ASP A 184 -16.11 12.32 1.91
N SER A 185 -16.00 13.58 2.34
CA SER A 185 -16.59 14.09 3.58
C SER A 185 -18.11 14.36 3.48
N SER A 186 -18.74 14.15 2.31
CA SER A 186 -20.18 14.36 2.12
C SER A 186 -21.03 13.19 2.61
N GLN A 187 -20.44 12.01 2.80
CA GLN A 187 -21.11 10.87 3.39
C GLN A 187 -20.92 10.90 4.91
N PRO A 188 -21.99 10.76 5.73
CA PRO A 188 -21.81 10.62 7.15
C PRO A 188 -20.91 9.40 7.43
N PRO A 189 -20.00 9.48 8.42
CA PRO A 189 -19.20 8.32 8.81
C PRO A 189 -20.16 7.15 9.07
N LEU A 190 -19.82 5.96 8.56
CA LEU A 190 -20.66 4.77 8.68
C LEU A 190 -21.17 4.64 10.12
N SER A 191 -22.46 4.95 10.31
CA SER A 191 -23.10 4.89 11.61
C SER A 191 -23.45 3.44 11.85
N LEU A 192 -22.79 2.83 12.84
CA LEU A 192 -23.12 1.47 13.26
C LEU A 192 -24.62 1.32 13.58
N THR A 193 -25.23 2.39 14.11
CA THR A 193 -26.67 2.49 14.37
C THR A 193 -27.51 2.45 13.10
N GLN A 194 -27.06 3.06 11.99
CA GLN A 194 -27.73 2.96 10.68
C GLN A 194 -27.51 1.58 10.05
N CYS A 195 -26.33 0.98 10.19
CA CYS A 195 -26.06 -0.39 9.71
C CYS A 195 -26.92 -1.44 10.43
N LEU A 196 -27.17 -1.26 11.74
CA LEU A 196 -28.02 -2.13 12.54
C LEU A 196 -29.54 -1.86 12.36
N GLY A 197 -29.90 -0.67 11.86
CA GLY A 197 -31.29 -0.24 11.65
C GLY A 197 -31.90 -0.69 10.32
N LEU A 198 -31.07 -1.14 9.38
CA LEU A 198 -31.51 -1.75 8.13
C LEU A 198 -31.48 -3.26 8.34
N ALA A 199 -32.63 -3.93 8.24
CA ALA A 199 -32.81 -5.36 8.45
C ALA A 199 -32.11 -6.22 7.37
N PHE A 200 -30.78 -6.12 7.28
CA PHE A 200 -29.93 -6.97 6.47
C PHE A 200 -29.15 -7.89 7.40
N SER A 201 -29.12 -9.18 7.05
CA SER A 201 -28.18 -10.13 7.65
C SER A 201 -26.80 -9.85 7.06
N PHE A 202 -25.84 -9.40 7.88
CA PHE A 202 -24.44 -9.29 7.50
C PHE A 202 -23.58 -10.07 8.48
N ASP A 203 -22.51 -10.67 7.96
CA ASP A 203 -21.49 -11.32 8.79
C ASP A 203 -20.56 -10.25 9.37
N ILE A 204 -20.57 -10.12 10.70
CA ILE A 204 -19.58 -9.29 11.40
C ILE A 204 -18.27 -10.07 11.44
N VAL A 205 -17.30 -9.68 10.61
CA VAL A 205 -15.94 -10.21 10.66
C VAL A 205 -15.12 -9.35 11.62
N ALA A 206 -15.01 -9.79 12.87
CA ALA A 206 -14.08 -9.19 13.84
C ALA A 206 -12.65 -9.66 13.51
N MET A 207 -11.81 -8.75 13.04
CA MET A 207 -10.38 -9.02 12.83
C MET A 207 -9.59 -8.55 14.04
N PHE A 208 -8.89 -9.46 14.71
CA PHE A 208 -7.98 -9.12 15.79
C PHE A 208 -6.68 -8.59 15.18
N VAL A 209 -6.42 -7.29 15.33
CA VAL A 209 -5.11 -6.72 15.04
C VAL A 209 -4.24 -6.90 16.30
N PRO A 210 -3.15 -7.68 16.24
CA PRO A 210 -2.27 -7.84 17.39
C PRO A 210 -1.66 -6.49 17.78
N ALA A 211 -1.61 -6.21 19.09
CA ALA A 211 -1.10 -4.95 19.63
C ALA A 211 0.42 -4.74 19.37
N SER A 212 1.13 -5.80 18.97
CA SER A 212 2.54 -5.75 18.58
C SER A 212 2.89 -6.84 17.56
N PRO A 213 3.93 -6.64 16.73
CA PRO A 213 4.46 -7.69 15.87
C PRO A 213 4.87 -8.92 16.70
N GLY A 214 4.28 -10.08 16.39
CA GLY A 214 4.60 -11.36 17.05
C GLY A 214 3.71 -11.73 18.24
N ALA A 215 2.71 -10.93 18.61
CA ALA A 215 1.73 -11.36 19.61
C ALA A 215 0.87 -12.53 19.07
N PRO A 216 0.54 -13.55 19.89
CA PRO A 216 -0.30 -14.66 19.46
C PRO A 216 -1.67 -14.15 18.98
N VAL A 217 -2.02 -14.46 17.73
CA VAL A 217 -3.37 -14.18 17.20
C VAL A 217 -4.30 -15.28 17.74
N PRO A 218 -5.31 -14.97 18.57
CA PRO A 218 -6.28 -15.98 19.00
C PRO A 218 -7.00 -16.57 17.78
N ALA A 219 -7.27 -17.87 17.81
CA ALA A 219 -7.99 -18.54 16.73
C ALA A 219 -9.36 -17.88 16.49
N PRO A 220 -9.87 -17.84 15.23
CA PRO A 220 -11.19 -17.31 14.94
C PRO A 220 -12.22 -18.11 15.75
N MET A 221 -12.83 -17.47 16.74
CA MET A 221 -13.99 -18.05 17.42
C MET A 221 -15.20 -17.82 16.51
N PRO A 222 -16.01 -18.85 16.19
CA PRO A 222 -17.27 -18.62 15.52
C PRO A 222 -18.14 -17.77 16.44
N MET A 223 -18.33 -16.50 16.10
CA MET A 223 -19.29 -15.66 16.80
C MET A 223 -20.67 -16.21 16.46
N GLY A 224 -21.37 -16.73 17.46
CA GLY A 224 -22.81 -16.92 17.36
C GLY A 224 -23.51 -15.58 17.09
N SER A 225 -24.75 -15.64 16.62
CA SER A 225 -25.60 -14.47 16.42
C SER A 225 -25.61 -13.59 17.68
N VAL A 226 -25.09 -12.37 17.55
CA VAL A 226 -25.12 -11.36 18.63
C VAL A 226 -26.47 -10.66 18.55
N GLU A 227 -27.39 -10.97 19.46
CA GLU A 227 -28.57 -10.12 19.68
C GLU A 227 -28.14 -8.89 20.48
N LEU A 228 -28.16 -7.71 19.84
CA LEU A 228 -27.88 -6.44 20.51
C LEU A 228 -29.17 -5.94 21.18
N PRO A 229 -29.16 -5.65 22.49
CA PRO A 229 -30.32 -5.06 23.15
C PRO A 229 -30.61 -3.67 22.61
N ALA A 230 -31.88 -3.32 22.50
CA ALA A 230 -32.42 -2.17 21.76
C ALA A 230 -32.03 -0.76 22.29
N GLN A 231 -31.06 -0.64 23.21
CA GLN A 231 -30.65 0.64 23.81
C GLN A 231 -29.13 0.61 24.07
N ILE A 232 -28.34 1.02 23.07
CA ILE A 232 -26.91 1.30 23.27
C ILE A 232 -26.75 2.83 23.22
N GLU A 233 -26.57 3.45 24.38
CA GLU A 233 -25.98 4.80 24.46
C GLU A 233 -24.49 4.69 24.11
N VAL A 234 -24.09 5.36 23.03
CA VAL A 234 -22.70 5.38 22.56
C VAL A 234 -21.88 6.27 23.48
N ILE A 235 -21.35 5.69 24.56
CA ILE A 235 -20.17 6.26 25.21
C ILE A 235 -18.97 5.72 24.41
N SER A 236 -18.04 6.61 24.05
CA SER A 236 -16.89 6.51 23.13
C SER A 236 -15.97 5.26 23.15
N LYS A 237 -16.32 4.18 23.83
CA LYS A 237 -15.64 2.88 23.80
C LYS A 237 -16.69 1.78 23.78
N VAL A 238 -16.89 1.13 22.64
CA VAL A 238 -17.51 -0.20 22.63
C VAL A 238 -16.47 -1.16 23.21
N ALA A 239 -16.48 -1.33 24.53
CA ALA A 239 -15.84 -2.47 25.16
C ALA A 239 -16.74 -3.68 24.89
N ILE A 240 -16.35 -4.52 23.91
CA ILE A 240 -16.93 -5.85 23.77
C ILE A 240 -16.39 -6.66 24.94
N THR A 241 -17.10 -6.63 26.07
CA THR A 241 -16.83 -7.54 27.18
C THR A 241 -17.30 -8.92 26.74
N VAL A 242 -16.41 -9.70 26.12
CA VAL A 242 -16.64 -11.14 25.93
C VAL A 242 -16.58 -11.74 27.34
N GLY A 243 -17.76 -12.02 27.90
CA GLY A 243 -17.86 -12.76 29.15
C GLY A 243 -17.28 -14.14 28.94
N ILE A 244 -16.00 -14.32 29.30
CA ILE A 244 -15.41 -15.65 29.47
C ILE A 244 -16.17 -16.27 30.65
N PRO A 245 -16.92 -17.37 30.48
CA PRO A 245 -17.35 -18.13 31.63
C PRO A 245 -16.09 -18.77 32.21
N PHE A 246 -15.43 -18.10 33.15
CA PHE A 246 -14.50 -18.77 34.03
C PHE A 246 -15.34 -19.75 34.85
N ALA A 247 -15.35 -21.01 34.41
CA ALA A 247 -15.71 -22.12 35.27
C ALA A 247 -14.73 -22.07 36.45
N ALA A 248 -15.20 -21.54 37.58
CA ALA A 248 -14.52 -21.66 38.86
C ALA A 248 -14.46 -23.15 39.19
N SER A 249 -13.32 -23.78 38.91
CA SER A 249 -12.99 -25.08 39.48
C SER A 249 -11.96 -24.85 40.56
N ASN A 250 -12.40 -25.04 41.80
CA ASN A 250 -11.62 -25.08 43.02
C ASN A 250 -10.27 -25.76 42.84
N TYR A 251 -9.19 -25.11 43.26
CA TYR A 251 -8.08 -25.79 43.93
C TYR A 251 -7.62 -24.95 45.12
N LEU A 252 -7.64 -25.59 46.27
CA LEU A 252 -7.25 -25.13 47.60
C LEU A 252 -5.73 -25.22 47.78
N LEU A 253 -5.25 -24.32 48.67
CA LEU A 253 -3.92 -24.11 49.28
C LEU A 253 -2.93 -23.26 48.50
#